data_AF-A0A1Q5ZV66-F1
#
_entry.id   AF-A0A1Q5ZV66-F1
#
_cell.length_a   1.000
_cell.length_b   1.000
_cell.length_c   1.000
_cell.angle_alpha   90.00
_cell.angle_beta   90.00
_cell.angle_gamma   90.00
#
_symmetry.space_group_name_H-M   'P 1'
#
loop_
_entity.id
_entity.type
_entity.pdbx_description
1 polymer ?
#
loop_
_entity_poly.entity_id
_entity_poly.type
_entity_poly.pdbx_seq_one_letter_code
_entity_poly.pdbx_strand_id
1 'polypeptide(L)'
;MKSTTPTDLRGLTYNECVKAAYFEVLKQTTSLLATLPDDPHRYSLIREDKLPIIEGTIVHEFINPLLYMRLECHKDDKLAINFGCDSQPGFMEYEPLAGTFLRILYKVTMAINTAINIEDCIKTDYIVTECSEFYEFLEEGGLKNHTFHLIKHKPKAIKRKLQKVA
;
A
#
# COMPACT_ATOMS: atom_id res chain seq x y z
N MET A 1 -29.01 14.57 29.31
CA MET A 1 -27.86 15.36 28.85
C MET A 1 -26.94 14.42 28.08
N LYS A 2 -26.79 14.60 26.75
CA LYS A 2 -25.83 13.83 25.96
C LYS A 2 -24.46 14.48 26.20
N SER A 3 -23.55 13.75 26.85
CA SER A 3 -22.16 14.16 26.99
C SER A 3 -21.52 14.15 25.61
N THR A 4 -21.35 15.32 25.01
CA THR A 4 -20.44 15.51 23.88
C THR A 4 -19.02 15.36 24.41
N THR A 5 -18.48 14.15 24.29
CA THR A 5 -17.04 13.89 24.42
C THR A 5 -16.34 14.84 23.44
N PRO A 6 -15.31 15.59 23.86
CA PRO A 6 -14.58 16.44 22.94
C PRO A 6 -13.91 15.53 21.90
N THR A 7 -14.36 15.62 20.65
CA THR A 7 -13.69 14.96 19.53
C THR A 7 -12.26 15.48 19.49
N ASP A 8 -11.27 14.62 19.75
CA ASP A 8 -9.86 14.99 19.62
C ASP A 8 -9.57 15.25 18.14
N LEU A 9 -9.65 16.52 17.74
CA LEU A 9 -9.40 16.98 16.39
C LEU A 9 -7.99 16.61 15.90
N ARG A 10 -7.04 16.30 16.80
CA ARG A 10 -5.68 15.89 16.45
C ARG A 10 -5.63 14.46 15.90
N GLY A 11 -6.52 13.58 16.35
CA GLY A 11 -6.65 12.23 15.80
C GLY A 11 -7.22 12.23 14.38
N LEU A 12 -8.18 13.13 14.11
CA LEU A 12 -8.75 13.32 12.77
C LEU A 12 -7.70 13.82 11.78
N THR A 13 -6.90 14.83 12.15
CA THR A 13 -5.84 15.35 11.27
C THR A 13 -4.71 14.34 11.03
N TYR A 14 -4.38 13.51 12.03
CA TYR A 14 -3.42 12.42 11.86
C TYR A 14 -3.92 11.36 10.88
N ASN A 15 -5.12 10.82 11.11
CA ASN A 15 -5.68 9.77 10.26
C ASN A 15 -5.89 10.25 8.83
N GLU A 16 -6.30 11.50 8.62
CA GLU A 16 -6.38 12.10 7.28
C GLU A 16 -5.01 12.16 6.59
N CYS A 17 -3.96 12.54 7.32
CA CYS A 17 -2.60 12.59 6.79
C CYS A 17 -2.07 11.18 6.44
N VAL A 18 -2.26 10.20 7.33
CA VAL A 18 -1.89 8.80 7.06
C VAL A 18 -2.66 8.24 5.88
N LYS A 19 -3.97 8.48 5.79
CA LYS A 19 -4.80 8.04 4.67
C LYS A 19 -4.31 8.64 3.35
N ALA A 20 -4.03 9.94 3.32
CA ALA A 20 -3.48 10.60 2.13
C ALA A 20 -2.13 10.01 1.71
N ALA A 21 -1.23 9.78 2.68
CA ALA A 21 0.06 9.14 2.44
C ALA A 21 -0.12 7.72 1.88
N TYR A 22 -0.98 6.91 2.49
CA TYR A 22 -1.29 5.55 2.04
C TYR A 22 -1.75 5.51 0.57
N PHE A 23 -2.73 6.35 0.20
CA PHE A 23 -3.24 6.36 -1.17
C PHE A 23 -2.25 6.92 -2.19
N GLU A 24 -1.35 7.83 -1.77
CA GLU A 24 -0.27 8.29 -2.64
C GLU A 24 0.79 7.20 -2.84
N VAL A 25 1.14 6.44 -1.80
CA VAL A 25 2.00 5.24 -1.93
C VAL A 25 1.33 4.23 -2.87
N LEU A 26 0.06 3.89 -2.64
CA LEU A 26 -0.69 2.94 -3.47
C LEU A 26 -0.71 3.36 -4.95
N LYS A 27 -0.94 4.64 -5.23
CA LYS A 27 -0.93 5.19 -6.59
C LYS A 27 0.44 5.07 -7.26
N GLN A 28 1.53 5.34 -6.54
CA GLN A 28 2.89 5.18 -7.09
C GLN A 28 3.25 3.69 -7.26
N THR A 29 2.85 2.83 -6.32
CA THR A 29 3.05 1.37 -6.37
C THR A 29 2.31 0.74 -7.54
N THR A 30 1.02 1.06 -7.73
CA THR A 30 0.25 0.58 -8.89
C THR A 30 0.83 1.07 -10.22
N SER A 31 1.39 2.28 -10.24
CA SER A 31 2.11 2.80 -11.41
C SER A 31 3.42 2.04 -11.68
N LEU A 32 4.12 1.60 -10.63
CA LEU A 32 5.31 0.76 -10.74
C LEU A 32 4.95 -0.63 -11.29
N LEU A 33 3.93 -1.27 -10.71
CA LEU A 33 3.42 -2.58 -11.16
C LEU A 33 2.90 -2.55 -12.60
N ALA A 34 2.30 -1.43 -13.03
CA ALA A 34 1.87 -1.24 -14.41
C ALA A 34 3.03 -1.34 -15.42
N THR A 35 4.29 -1.19 -15.02
CA THR A 35 5.45 -1.33 -15.92
C THR A 35 5.88 -2.77 -16.16
N LEU A 36 5.32 -3.73 -15.41
CA LEU A 36 5.66 -5.14 -15.56
C LEU A 36 5.07 -5.70 -16.86
N PRO A 37 5.87 -6.42 -17.67
CA PRO A 37 5.38 -7.02 -18.91
C PRO A 37 4.42 -8.17 -18.65
N ASP A 38 4.63 -8.92 -17.56
CA ASP A 38 3.86 -10.11 -17.22
C ASP A 38 2.51 -9.79 -16.59
N ASP A 39 1.49 -10.52 -17.04
CA ASP A 39 0.11 -10.39 -16.60
C ASP A 39 -0.16 -10.91 -15.16
N PRO A 40 0.38 -12.06 -14.69
CA PRO A 40 0.04 -12.58 -13.37
C PRO A 40 0.43 -11.64 -12.22
N HIS A 41 1.56 -10.96 -12.33
CA HIS A 41 2.05 -10.01 -11.32
C HIS A 41 1.28 -8.68 -11.29
N ARG A 42 0.42 -8.44 -12.30
CA ARG A 42 -0.44 -7.25 -12.40
C ARG A 42 -1.86 -7.50 -11.90
N TYR A 43 -2.21 -8.73 -11.55
CA TYR A 43 -3.44 -9.02 -10.85
C TYR A 43 -3.32 -8.62 -9.39
N SER A 44 -4.41 -8.10 -8.84
CA SER A 44 -4.46 -7.64 -7.46
C SER A 44 -5.84 -7.91 -6.86
N LEU A 45 -5.87 -8.12 -5.55
CA LEU A 45 -7.08 -8.20 -4.76
C LEU A 45 -7.17 -6.95 -3.91
N ILE A 46 -8.34 -6.33 -3.92
CA ILE A 46 -8.60 -5.08 -3.18
C ILE A 46 -9.76 -5.32 -2.23
N ARG A 47 -9.58 -4.95 -0.96
CA ARG A 47 -10.65 -4.92 0.05
C ARG A 47 -10.80 -3.51 0.59
N GLU A 48 -12.04 -3.08 0.79
CA GLU A 48 -12.39 -1.80 1.40
C GLU A 48 -13.53 -2.02 2.39
N ASP A 49 -13.29 -1.82 3.68
CA ASP A 49 -14.36 -1.87 4.68
C ASP A 49 -15.01 -0.49 4.83
N LYS A 50 -16.32 -0.49 5.10
CA LYS A 50 -17.10 0.72 5.34
C LYS A 50 -17.11 1.07 6.83
N LEU A 51 -17.37 2.35 7.11
CA LEU A 51 -17.51 2.93 8.46
C LEU A 51 -18.45 2.12 9.38
N PRO A 52 -18.23 2.15 10.71
CA PRO A 52 -17.26 3.00 11.43
C PRO A 52 -15.83 2.46 11.44
N ILE A 53 -14.85 3.36 11.45
CA ILE A 53 -13.43 3.01 11.63
C ILE A 53 -13.18 2.93 13.14
N ILE A 54 -12.97 1.71 13.63
CA ILE A 54 -12.60 1.39 15.02
C ILE A 54 -11.37 0.48 15.02
N GLU A 55 -10.71 0.29 16.16
CA GLU A 55 -9.58 -0.64 16.29
C GLU A 55 -9.87 -2.00 15.61
N GLY A 56 -8.93 -2.48 14.80
CA GLY A 56 -9.02 -3.69 13.99
C GLY A 56 -9.71 -3.53 12.63
N THR A 57 -10.23 -2.34 12.30
CA THR A 57 -10.91 -2.09 11.01
C THR A 57 -9.89 -1.96 9.88
N ILE A 58 -10.09 -2.72 8.80
CA ILE A 58 -9.29 -2.64 7.57
C ILE A 58 -9.92 -1.63 6.63
N VAL A 59 -9.38 -0.41 6.60
CA VAL A 59 -9.92 0.68 5.77
C VAL A 59 -9.71 0.39 4.28
N HIS A 60 -8.53 -0.10 3.94
CA HIS A 60 -8.19 -0.52 2.58
C HIS A 60 -7.07 -1.55 2.64
N GLU A 61 -7.16 -2.58 1.82
CA GLU A 61 -6.14 -3.60 1.65
C GLU A 61 -5.91 -3.84 0.16
N PHE A 62 -4.64 -3.82 -0.22
CA PHE A 62 -4.15 -4.15 -1.54
C PHE A 62 -3.18 -5.32 -1.39
N ILE A 63 -3.38 -6.35 -2.20
CA ILE A 63 -2.44 -7.47 -2.31
C ILE A 63 -2.29 -7.87 -3.77
N ASN A 64 -1.05 -8.11 -4.17
CA ASN A 64 -0.72 -8.84 -5.38
C ASN A 64 0.38 -9.87 -5.05
N PRO A 65 0.77 -10.74 -5.99
CA PRO A 65 1.79 -11.75 -5.71
C PRO A 65 3.15 -11.20 -5.27
N LEU A 66 3.44 -9.91 -5.49
CA LEU A 66 4.74 -9.30 -5.18
C LEU A 66 4.73 -8.41 -3.95
N LEU A 67 3.61 -7.76 -3.64
CA LEU A 67 3.50 -6.68 -2.66
C LEU A 67 2.19 -6.77 -1.89
N TYR A 68 2.27 -6.29 -0.65
CA TYR A 68 1.14 -6.16 0.24
C TYR A 68 1.11 -4.77 0.88
N MET A 69 -0.09 -4.19 1.00
CA MET A 69 -0.33 -2.93 1.68
C MET A 69 -1.71 -2.92 2.34
N ARG A 70 -1.76 -2.66 3.64
CA ARG A 70 -3.02 -2.53 4.38
C ARG A 70 -3.03 -1.25 5.21
N LEU A 71 -4.10 -0.47 5.06
CA LEU A 71 -4.45 0.63 5.94
C LEU A 71 -5.41 0.10 7.01
N GLU A 72 -4.95 0.05 8.25
CA GLU A 72 -5.69 -0.52 9.38
C GLU A 72 -5.79 0.49 10.51
N CYS A 73 -6.91 0.47 11.24
CA CYS A 73 -7.07 1.23 12.47
C CYS A 73 -6.52 0.42 13.65
N HIS A 74 -5.51 0.95 14.32
CA HIS A 74 -4.91 0.35 15.51
C HIS A 74 -5.46 1.01 16.78
N LYS A 75 -4.83 0.70 17.92
CA LYS A 75 -5.10 1.31 19.23
C LYS A 75 -5.17 2.84 19.15
N ASP A 76 -5.99 3.41 20.02
CA ASP A 76 -6.27 4.85 20.10
C ASP A 76 -6.88 5.43 18.80
N ASP A 77 -7.58 4.58 18.03
CA ASP A 77 -8.21 4.91 16.76
C ASP A 77 -7.24 5.53 15.73
N LYS A 78 -5.96 5.16 15.78
CA LYS A 78 -4.92 5.66 14.86
C LYS A 78 -4.75 4.73 13.66
N LEU A 79 -4.79 5.31 12.46
CA LEU A 79 -4.49 4.59 11.24
C LEU A 79 -3.00 4.28 11.13
N ALA A 80 -2.69 3.10 10.62
CA ALA A 80 -1.33 2.68 10.32
C ALA A 80 -1.28 1.89 9.00
N ILE A 81 -0.08 1.82 8.43
CA ILE A 81 0.23 1.16 7.17
C ILE A 81 1.04 -0.09 7.50
N ASN A 82 0.42 -1.25 7.28
CA ASN A 82 1.10 -2.54 7.24
C ASN A 82 1.53 -2.82 5.79
N PHE A 83 2.67 -3.46 5.60
CA PHE A 83 3.22 -3.70 4.27
C PHE A 83 3.93 -5.04 4.16
N GLY A 84 4.20 -5.43 2.92
CA GLY A 84 4.94 -6.64 2.60
C GLY A 84 5.54 -6.60 1.20
N CYS A 85 6.60 -7.37 1.04
CA CYS A 85 7.25 -7.64 -0.23
C CYS A 85 7.56 -9.14 -0.28
N ASP A 86 7.25 -9.78 -1.38
CA ASP A 86 7.60 -11.18 -1.56
C ASP A 86 9.12 -11.37 -1.60
N SER A 87 9.61 -12.37 -0.87
CA SER A 87 11.02 -12.72 -0.80
C SER A 87 11.31 -14.18 -1.20
N GLN A 88 10.33 -14.89 -1.76
CA GLN A 88 10.55 -16.27 -2.19
C GLN A 88 11.56 -16.33 -3.34
N PRO A 89 12.34 -17.43 -3.45
CA PRO A 89 13.38 -17.57 -4.48
C PRO A 89 12.88 -17.37 -5.93
N GLY A 90 11.61 -17.65 -6.20
CA GLY A 90 11.00 -17.46 -7.52
C GLY A 90 10.82 -15.99 -7.94
N PHE A 91 10.93 -15.04 -7.00
CA PHE A 91 10.67 -13.62 -7.25
C PHE A 91 11.93 -12.73 -7.15
N MET A 92 13.13 -13.31 -7.12
CA MET A 92 14.39 -12.54 -7.03
C MET A 92 14.54 -11.50 -8.17
N GLU A 93 13.98 -11.76 -9.35
CA GLU A 93 13.98 -10.79 -10.46
C GLU A 93 13.21 -9.49 -10.15
N TYR A 94 12.30 -9.52 -9.16
CA TYR A 94 11.49 -8.40 -8.70
C TYR A 94 12.09 -7.70 -7.47
N GLU A 95 13.27 -8.08 -6.97
CA GLU A 95 13.96 -7.35 -5.89
C GLU A 95 14.08 -5.83 -6.14
N PRO A 96 14.39 -5.35 -7.37
CA PRO A 96 14.42 -3.91 -7.64
C PRO A 96 13.06 -3.22 -7.46
N LEU A 97 11.96 -3.95 -7.65
CA LEU A 97 10.61 -3.47 -7.44
C LEU A 97 10.32 -3.31 -5.94
N ALA A 98 10.64 -4.31 -5.13
CA ALA A 98 10.54 -4.24 -3.67
C ALA A 98 11.36 -3.06 -3.10
N GLY A 99 12.61 -2.91 -3.55
CA GLY A 99 13.45 -1.78 -3.13
C GLY A 99 12.88 -0.41 -3.54
N THR A 100 12.25 -0.32 -4.72
CA THR A 100 11.60 0.92 -5.18
C THR A 100 10.34 1.21 -4.37
N PHE A 101 9.53 0.18 -4.09
CA PHE A 101 8.36 0.29 -3.24
C PHE A 101 8.69 0.80 -1.84
N LEU A 102 9.69 0.21 -1.16
CA LEU A 102 10.11 0.66 0.17
C LEU A 102 10.58 2.13 0.15
N ARG A 103 11.32 2.53 -0.88
CA ARG A 103 11.72 3.94 -1.05
C ARG A 103 10.51 4.86 -1.21
N ILE A 104 9.49 4.46 -1.96
CA ILE A 104 8.25 5.23 -2.10
C ILE A 104 7.56 5.36 -0.75
N LEU A 105 7.37 4.23 -0.05
CA LEU A 105 6.71 4.17 1.25
C LEU A 105 7.35 5.15 2.23
N TYR A 106 8.65 4.99 2.51
CA TYR A 106 9.34 5.85 3.47
C TYR A 106 9.43 7.30 2.98
N LYS A 107 9.66 7.55 1.69
CA LYS A 107 9.72 8.93 1.18
C LYS A 107 8.39 9.65 1.40
N VAL A 108 7.26 9.01 1.13
CA VAL A 108 5.94 9.64 1.23
C VAL A 108 5.55 9.89 2.70
N THR A 109 5.96 9.02 3.62
CA THR A 109 5.61 9.13 5.05
C THR A 109 6.61 9.91 5.91
N MET A 110 7.76 10.31 5.35
CA MET A 110 8.76 11.12 6.05
C MET A 110 8.16 12.44 6.55
N ALA A 111 8.53 12.86 7.77
CA ALA A 111 7.99 14.04 8.42
C ALA A 111 8.19 15.35 7.63
N ILE A 112 9.22 15.43 6.77
CA ILE A 112 9.47 16.59 5.91
C ILE A 112 8.46 16.73 4.76
N ASN A 113 7.81 15.63 4.38
CA ASN A 113 6.88 15.57 3.25
C ASN A 113 5.41 15.58 3.72
N THR A 114 5.16 15.58 5.02
CA THR A 114 3.83 15.50 5.62
C THR A 114 3.53 16.74 6.47
N ALA A 115 2.26 17.13 6.54
CA ALA A 115 1.85 18.34 7.28
C ALA A 115 2.04 18.20 8.80
N ILE A 116 2.02 16.96 9.29
CA ILE A 116 2.34 16.58 10.67
C ILE A 116 3.26 15.35 10.63
N ASN A 117 3.97 15.08 11.72
CA ASN A 117 4.78 13.87 11.80
C ASN A 117 3.88 12.63 11.90
N ILE A 118 3.97 11.75 10.90
CA ILE A 118 3.26 10.46 10.83
C ILE A 118 4.24 9.29 10.64
N GLU A 119 5.54 9.45 10.93
CA GLU A 119 6.54 8.42 10.64
C GLU A 119 6.27 7.11 11.39
N ASP A 120 5.59 7.19 12.53
CA ASP A 120 5.14 6.05 13.35
C ASP A 120 3.94 5.29 12.76
N CYS A 121 3.37 5.77 11.66
CA CYS A 121 2.26 5.11 10.97
C CYS A 121 2.71 3.84 10.24
N ILE A 122 4.00 3.65 9.94
CA ILE A 122 4.47 2.42 9.30
C ILE A 122 4.68 1.33 10.37
N LYS A 123 4.00 0.20 10.19
CA LYS A 123 4.14 -0.98 11.05
C LYS A 123 5.17 -1.95 10.49
N THR A 124 6.21 -2.21 11.27
CA THR A 124 7.33 -3.12 10.94
C THR A 124 7.39 -4.35 11.84
N ASP A 125 6.50 -4.43 12.82
CA ASP A 125 6.32 -5.56 13.73
C ASP A 125 5.78 -6.81 13.02
N TYR A 126 5.04 -6.62 11.93
CA TYR A 126 4.56 -7.70 11.08
C TYR A 126 4.66 -7.32 9.59
N ILE A 127 5.77 -7.71 8.96
CA ILE A 127 5.99 -7.53 7.52
C ILE A 127 5.61 -8.84 6.82
N VAL A 128 4.73 -8.76 5.82
CA VAL A 128 4.35 -9.93 5.02
C VAL A 128 5.46 -10.24 4.01
N THR A 129 6.07 -11.42 4.11
CA THR A 129 7.20 -11.84 3.25
C THR A 129 6.82 -12.88 2.20
N GLU A 130 5.60 -13.42 2.29
CA GLU A 130 5.01 -14.45 1.43
C GLU A 130 3.71 -13.88 0.82
N CYS A 131 3.85 -12.84 -0.01
CA CYS A 131 2.71 -12.13 -0.59
C CYS A 131 1.97 -12.99 -1.62
N SER A 132 2.73 -13.79 -2.38
CA SER A 132 2.23 -14.78 -3.33
C SER A 132 1.32 -15.82 -2.67
N GLU A 133 1.80 -16.48 -1.62
CA GLU A 133 1.00 -17.47 -0.87
C GLU A 133 -0.24 -16.82 -0.25
N PHE A 134 -0.13 -15.61 0.29
CA PHE A 134 -1.28 -14.91 0.86
C PHE A 134 -2.30 -14.51 -0.22
N TYR A 135 -1.83 -14.11 -1.41
CA TYR A 135 -2.70 -13.84 -2.56
C TYR A 135 -3.47 -15.11 -2.97
N GLU A 136 -2.77 -16.24 -3.14
CA GLU A 136 -3.36 -17.53 -3.53
C GLU A 136 -4.39 -18.00 -2.49
N PHE A 137 -4.05 -17.93 -1.21
CA PHE A 137 -4.96 -18.27 -0.12
C PHE A 137 -6.28 -17.47 -0.18
N LEU A 138 -6.21 -16.17 -0.47
CA LEU A 138 -7.40 -15.33 -0.59
C LEU A 138 -8.23 -15.66 -1.84
N GLU A 139 -7.56 -15.94 -2.96
CA GLU A 139 -8.18 -16.34 -4.22
C GLU A 139 -8.92 -17.69 -4.08
N GLU A 140 -8.27 -18.69 -3.49
CA GLU A 140 -8.85 -20.01 -3.18
C GLU A 140 -9.99 -19.93 -2.16
N GLY A 141 -9.90 -18.99 -1.21
CA GLY A 141 -10.93 -18.70 -0.22
C GLY A 141 -12.22 -18.08 -0.78
N GLY A 142 -12.26 -17.81 -2.09
CA GLY A 142 -13.44 -17.32 -2.81
C GLY A 142 -13.68 -15.81 -2.68
N LEU A 143 -12.64 -15.02 -2.37
CA LEU A 143 -12.67 -13.55 -2.44
C LEU A 143 -13.82 -12.87 -1.70
N LYS A 144 -14.28 -13.42 -0.57
CA LYS A 144 -15.52 -12.96 0.11
C LYS A 144 -15.55 -11.46 0.41
N ASN A 145 -14.41 -10.87 0.74
CA ASN A 145 -14.27 -9.45 1.08
C ASN A 145 -13.40 -8.69 0.06
N HIS A 146 -12.96 -9.35 -1.01
CA HIS A 146 -11.98 -8.83 -1.94
C HIS A 146 -12.56 -8.76 -3.35
N THR A 147 -12.17 -7.72 -4.08
CA THR A 147 -12.49 -7.54 -5.48
C THR A 147 -11.23 -7.70 -6.30
N PHE A 148 -11.30 -8.50 -7.35
CA PHE A 148 -10.22 -8.67 -8.29
C PHE A 148 -10.02 -7.42 -9.15
N HIS A 149 -8.77 -7.03 -9.36
CA HIS A 149 -8.40 -5.89 -10.18
C HIS A 149 -7.16 -6.18 -11.02
N LEU A 150 -7.26 -5.98 -12.34
CA LEU A 150 -6.14 -6.05 -13.26
C LEU A 150 -5.54 -4.66 -13.50
N ILE A 151 -4.27 -4.48 -13.13
CA ILE A 151 -3.51 -3.26 -13.43
C ILE A 151 -3.15 -3.27 -14.91
N LYS A 152 -3.62 -2.27 -15.66
CA LYS A 152 -3.32 -2.13 -17.10
C LYS A 152 -1.84 -1.84 -17.32
N HIS A 153 -1.19 -2.62 -18.19
CA HIS A 153 0.20 -2.41 -18.57
C HIS A 153 0.42 -1.02 -19.19
N LYS A 154 1.47 -0.33 -18.74
CA LYS A 154 1.95 0.95 -19.21
C LYS A 154 3.47 0.88 -19.32
N PRO A 155 4.02 0.73 -20.54
CA PRO A 155 5.45 0.58 -20.73
C PRO A 155 6.20 1.81 -20.23
N LYS A 156 7.36 1.59 -19.64
CA LYS A 156 8.24 2.67 -19.18
C LYS A 156 8.66 3.53 -20.37
N ALA A 157 8.45 4.84 -20.29
CA ALA A 157 8.85 5.75 -21.35
C ALA A 157 10.37 5.66 -21.58
N ILE A 158 10.77 5.10 -22.73
CA ILE A 158 12.17 5.05 -23.14
C ILE A 158 12.57 6.49 -23.47
N LYS A 159 13.32 7.14 -22.55
CA LYS A 159 13.97 8.42 -22.88
C LYS A 159 14.99 8.15 -23.98
N ARG A 160 14.62 8.37 -25.24
CA ARG A 160 15.58 8.45 -26.35
C ARG A 160 16.60 9.52 -25.97
N LYS A 161 17.85 9.13 -25.73
CA LYS A 161 18.95 10.08 -25.65
C LYS A 161 19.02 10.75 -27.03
N LEU A 162 18.64 12.02 -27.13
CA LEU A 162 18.94 12.82 -28.31
C LEU A 162 20.47 12.84 -28.42
N GLN A 163 21.04 12.21 -29.44
CA GLN A 163 22.44 12.42 -29.78
C GLN A 163 22.61 13.91 -30.09
N LYS A 164 23.56 14.57 -29.43
CA LYS A 164 24.02 15.88 -29.87
C LYS A 164 24.55 15.71 -31.29
N VAL A 165 23.90 16.33 -32.26
CA VAL A 165 24.47 16.51 -33.59
C VAL A 165 25.62 17.50 -33.40
N ALA A 166 26.84 17.04 -33.69
CA ALA A 166 28.06 17.84 -33.66
C ALA A 166 28.15 18.73 -34.91
#